data_AF-A0A0J7XIN0-F1
#
_entry.id   AF-A0A0J7XIN0-F1
#
_cell.length_a   1.000
_cell.length_b   1.000
_cell.length_c   1.000
_cell.angle_alpha   90.00
_cell.angle_beta   90.00
_cell.angle_gamma   90.00
#
_symmetry.space_group_name_H-M   'P 1'
#
loop_
_entity.id
_entity.type
_entity.pdbx_description
1 polymer ?
#
loop_
_entity_poly.entity_id
_entity_poly.type
_entity_poly.pdbx_seq_one_letter_code
_entity_poly.pdbx_strand_id
1 'polypeptide(L)'
;MDFLLPASLDDYVAEDNPVRVVEAFIDELDLVAIGFAGATPAHTGRPAYHPSTMLKIYLYGYLNRIQSSRRLEREAQRNAELMWLTGRLAPDFKIIANFRRDNGAAIRAVCGQFVALCRQLSLFGQATVAIDGSKFKAVKNRDRNYTEHKVAKRIEQVEASIER
;
A
#
# COMPACT_ATOMS: atom_id res chain seq x y z
N MET A 1 -0.88 27.15 -26.00
CA MET A 1 -0.80 25.92 -26.80
C MET A 1 -2.22 25.47 -27.04
N ASP A 2 -2.65 25.46 -28.30
CA ASP A 2 -3.92 24.85 -28.69
C ASP A 2 -3.67 23.38 -29.02
N PHE A 3 -4.28 22.48 -28.27
CA PHE A 3 -4.21 21.04 -28.52
C PHE A 3 -5.31 20.66 -29.53
N LEU A 4 -4.97 19.82 -30.52
CA LEU A 4 -5.91 19.30 -31.52
C LEU A 4 -6.95 18.35 -30.88
N LEU A 5 -6.57 17.66 -29.81
CA LEU A 5 -7.40 16.75 -29.01
C LEU A 5 -7.32 17.13 -27.52
N PRO A 6 -8.34 16.80 -26.71
CA PRO A 6 -8.24 16.97 -25.26
C PRO A 6 -7.06 16.18 -24.70
N ALA A 7 -6.38 16.74 -23.71
CA ALA A 7 -5.32 16.04 -23.00
C ALA A 7 -5.86 14.75 -22.35
N SER A 8 -5.09 13.68 -22.47
CA SER A 8 -5.31 12.41 -21.81
C SER A 8 -4.89 12.47 -20.34
N LEU A 9 -5.28 11.49 -19.53
CA LEU A 9 -4.78 11.41 -18.14
C LEU A 9 -3.27 11.19 -18.08
N ASP A 10 -2.70 10.54 -19.10
CA ASP A 10 -1.26 10.25 -19.18
C ASP A 10 -0.43 11.54 -19.30
N ASP A 11 -0.97 12.56 -19.97
CA ASP A 11 -0.33 13.88 -20.10
C ASP A 11 -0.20 14.62 -18.75
N TYR A 12 -0.97 14.23 -17.74
CA TYR A 12 -0.93 14.81 -16.40
C TYR A 12 -0.07 14.01 -15.41
N VAL A 13 0.44 12.84 -15.80
CA VAL A 13 1.27 11.98 -14.94
C VAL A 13 2.64 11.82 -15.60
N ALA A 14 3.63 12.57 -15.11
CA ALA A 14 5.00 12.51 -15.62
C ALA A 14 5.56 11.07 -15.60
N GLU A 15 6.48 10.76 -16.50
CA GLU A 15 7.11 9.44 -16.63
C GLU A 15 7.88 9.01 -15.36
N ASP A 16 8.39 9.96 -14.59
CA ASP A 16 9.10 9.75 -13.33
C ASP A 16 8.18 9.80 -12.10
N ASN A 17 6.86 9.95 -12.29
CA ASN A 17 5.92 10.00 -11.17
C ASN A 17 5.89 8.65 -10.43
N PRO A 18 5.99 8.64 -9.08
CA PRO A 18 6.01 7.41 -8.28
C PRO A 18 4.75 6.54 -8.43
N VAL A 19 3.63 7.11 -8.89
CA VAL A 19 2.40 6.35 -9.15
C VAL A 19 2.58 5.28 -10.23
N ARG A 20 3.53 5.47 -11.17
CA ARG A 20 3.87 4.47 -12.20
C ARG A 20 4.56 3.25 -11.60
N VAL A 21 5.37 3.44 -10.56
CA VAL A 21 5.98 2.33 -9.80
C VAL A 21 4.91 1.55 -9.04
N VAL A 22 3.91 2.25 -8.50
CA VAL A 22 2.75 1.61 -7.84
C VAL A 22 1.98 0.73 -8.82
N GLU A 23 1.73 1.21 -10.04
CA GLU A 23 1.09 0.43 -11.09
C GLU A 23 1.89 -0.82 -11.43
N ALA A 24 3.14 -0.65 -11.85
CA ALA A 24 4.00 -1.75 -12.27
C ALA A 24 4.16 -2.80 -11.15
N PHE A 25 4.35 -2.35 -9.91
CA PHE A 25 4.47 -3.25 -8.77
C PHE A 25 3.21 -4.10 -8.57
N ILE A 26 2.02 -3.49 -8.61
CA ILE A 26 0.77 -4.21 -8.35
C ILE A 26 0.41 -5.15 -9.50
N ASP A 27 0.70 -4.77 -10.73
CA ASP A 27 0.38 -5.56 -11.91
C ASP A 27 1.26 -6.83 -12.01
N GLU A 28 2.43 -6.84 -11.38
CA GLU A 28 3.31 -8.02 -11.26
C GLU A 28 2.95 -8.96 -10.09
N LEU A 29 1.99 -8.60 -9.23
CA LEU A 29 1.63 -9.44 -8.09
C LEU A 29 0.76 -10.63 -8.50
N ASP A 30 1.13 -11.82 -8.04
CA ASP A 30 0.20 -12.96 -8.01
C ASP A 30 -0.82 -12.79 -6.87
N LEU A 31 -1.90 -12.10 -7.17
CA LEU A 31 -2.97 -11.79 -6.22
C LEU A 31 -3.67 -13.04 -5.68
N VAL A 32 -3.69 -14.14 -6.44
CA VAL A 32 -4.29 -15.40 -6.01
C VAL A 32 -3.40 -16.05 -4.96
N ALA A 33 -2.10 -16.14 -5.21
CA ALA A 33 -1.12 -16.67 -4.25
C ALA A 33 -1.05 -15.86 -2.94
N ILE A 34 -1.26 -14.54 -3.03
CA ILE A 34 -1.29 -13.64 -1.86
C ILE A 34 -2.59 -13.76 -1.06
N GLY A 35 -3.61 -14.44 -1.59
CA GLY A 35 -4.85 -14.76 -0.89
C GLY A 35 -6.01 -13.80 -1.15
N PHE A 36 -6.01 -13.06 -2.25
CA PHE A 36 -7.16 -12.26 -2.66
C PHE A 36 -8.21 -13.12 -3.38
N ALA A 37 -9.22 -13.57 -2.64
CA ALA A 37 -10.31 -14.39 -3.18
C ALA A 37 -11.09 -13.73 -4.33
N GLY A 38 -11.12 -12.40 -4.39
CA GLY A 38 -11.78 -11.62 -5.44
C GLY A 38 -10.99 -11.48 -6.75
N ALA A 39 -9.80 -12.07 -6.87
CA ALA A 39 -9.02 -12.05 -8.11
C ALA A 39 -9.67 -12.89 -9.22
N THR A 40 -10.44 -13.92 -8.84
CA THR A 40 -11.27 -14.69 -9.76
C THR A 40 -12.69 -14.13 -9.73
N PRO A 41 -13.21 -13.59 -10.84
CA PRO A 41 -14.58 -13.08 -10.90
C PRO A 41 -15.60 -14.18 -10.58
N ALA A 42 -16.64 -13.84 -9.83
CA ALA A 42 -17.76 -14.75 -9.61
C ALA A 42 -18.48 -15.04 -10.93
N HIS A 43 -18.94 -16.28 -11.12
CA HIS A 43 -19.68 -16.69 -12.32
C HIS A 43 -21.02 -15.96 -12.51
N THR A 44 -21.59 -15.40 -11.44
CA THR A 44 -22.88 -14.70 -11.46
C THR A 44 -22.85 -13.43 -10.60
N GLY A 45 -23.73 -12.47 -10.91
CA GLY A 45 -23.82 -11.18 -10.25
C GLY A 45 -22.90 -10.10 -10.85
N ARG A 46 -22.98 -8.87 -10.35
CA ARG A 46 -22.06 -7.80 -10.74
C ARG A 46 -20.69 -8.12 -10.16
N PRO A 47 -19.61 -8.20 -10.97
CA PRO A 47 -18.28 -8.46 -10.45
C PRO A 47 -17.91 -7.38 -9.43
N ALA A 48 -17.33 -7.80 -8.31
CA ALA A 48 -16.67 -6.85 -7.42
C ALA A 48 -15.52 -6.16 -8.17
N TYR A 49 -15.08 -5.01 -7.66
CA TYR A 49 -13.85 -4.42 -8.17
C TYR A 49 -12.70 -5.41 -8.01
N HIS A 50 -11.85 -5.49 -9.03
CA HIS A 50 -10.68 -6.35 -9.00
C HIS A 50 -9.75 -5.94 -7.84
N PRO A 51 -9.14 -6.88 -7.11
CA PRO A 51 -8.26 -6.57 -5.99
C PRO A 51 -7.09 -5.65 -6.35
N SER A 52 -6.58 -5.71 -7.59
CA SER A 52 -5.53 -4.79 -8.07
C SER A 52 -5.98 -3.32 -7.98
N THR A 53 -7.21 -2.99 -8.38
CA THR A 53 -7.74 -1.62 -8.27
C THR A 53 -7.83 -1.17 -6.82
N MET A 54 -8.30 -2.05 -5.92
CA MET A 54 -8.37 -1.71 -4.49
C MET A 54 -6.98 -1.54 -3.88
N LEU A 55 -6.01 -2.37 -4.26
CA LEU A 55 -4.62 -2.26 -3.82
C LEU A 55 -3.97 -0.98 -4.32
N LYS A 56 -4.22 -0.59 -5.58
CA LYS A 56 -3.74 0.67 -6.16
C LYS A 56 -4.20 1.87 -5.32
N ILE A 57 -5.48 1.90 -4.92
CA ILE A 57 -6.03 2.93 -4.01
C ILE A 57 -5.36 2.88 -2.63
N TYR A 58 -5.17 1.69 -2.07
CA TYR A 58 -4.58 1.55 -0.72
C TYR A 58 -3.12 1.95 -0.68
N LEU A 59 -2.33 1.56 -1.68
CA LEU A 59 -0.91 1.87 -1.75
C LEU A 59 -0.69 3.36 -2.05
N TYR A 60 -1.49 3.94 -2.96
CA TYR A 60 -1.54 5.39 -3.17
C TYR A 60 -1.87 6.14 -1.88
N GLY A 61 -2.89 5.68 -1.15
CA GLY A 61 -3.29 6.21 0.14
C GLY A 61 -2.18 6.13 1.18
N TYR A 62 -1.44 5.03 1.24
CA TYR A 62 -0.32 4.86 2.16
C TYR A 62 0.80 5.86 1.88
N LEU A 63 1.22 5.98 0.61
CA LEU A 63 2.25 6.92 0.18
C LEU A 63 1.88 8.39 0.46
N ASN A 64 0.62 8.73 0.24
CA ASN A 64 0.10 10.09 0.42
C ASN A 64 -0.47 10.37 1.82
N ARG A 65 -0.29 9.44 2.78
CA ARG A 65 -0.79 9.55 4.17
C ARG A 65 -2.31 9.76 4.27
N ILE A 66 -3.07 9.11 3.39
CA ILE A 66 -4.54 9.15 3.31
C ILE A 66 -5.12 7.81 3.80
N GLN A 67 -5.49 7.75 5.08
CA GLN A 67 -5.99 6.51 5.71
C GLN A 67 -7.52 6.37 5.72
N SER A 68 -8.23 7.50 5.57
CA SER A 68 -9.70 7.53 5.60
C SER A 68 -10.27 7.05 4.27
N SER A 69 -11.15 6.05 4.29
CA SER A 69 -11.81 5.55 3.08
C SER A 69 -12.64 6.63 2.37
N ARG A 70 -13.27 7.54 3.12
CA ARG A 70 -13.97 8.71 2.56
C ARG A 70 -13.04 9.74 1.93
N ARG A 71 -11.79 9.82 2.40
CA ARG A 71 -10.79 10.66 1.73
C ARG A 71 -10.28 9.97 0.47
N LEU A 72 -10.03 8.66 0.51
CA LEU A 72 -9.63 7.87 -0.65
C LEU A 72 -10.66 7.92 -1.78
N GLU A 73 -11.95 7.77 -1.45
CA GLU A 73 -13.04 7.94 -2.41
C GLU A 73 -13.01 9.33 -3.07
N ARG A 74 -12.87 10.40 -2.27
CA ARG A 74 -12.78 11.77 -2.80
C ARG A 74 -11.55 11.97 -3.68
N GLU A 75 -10.40 11.42 -3.31
CA GLU A 75 -9.21 11.48 -4.16
C GLU A 75 -9.42 10.72 -5.47
N ALA A 76 -10.04 9.53 -5.44
CA ALA A 76 -10.27 8.73 -6.64
C ALA A 76 -11.18 9.45 -7.66
N GLN A 77 -11.97 10.43 -7.21
CA GLN A 77 -12.85 11.23 -8.07
C GLN A 77 -12.18 12.49 -8.66
N ARG A 78 -11.09 12.99 -8.06
CA ARG A 78 -10.57 14.34 -8.37
C ARG A 78 -9.08 14.41 -8.65
N ASN A 79 -8.30 13.46 -8.15
CA ASN A 79 -6.85 13.49 -8.22
C ASN A 79 -6.41 12.82 -9.52
N ALA A 80 -5.71 13.56 -10.38
CA ALA A 80 -5.29 13.07 -11.69
C ALA A 80 -4.43 11.80 -11.60
N GLU A 81 -3.52 11.71 -10.62
CA GLU A 81 -2.68 10.52 -10.42
C GLU A 81 -3.52 9.30 -10.07
N LEU A 82 -4.47 9.46 -9.14
CA LEU A 82 -5.30 8.34 -8.71
C LEU A 82 -6.32 7.96 -9.80
N MET A 83 -6.84 8.94 -10.54
CA MET A 83 -7.69 8.69 -11.71
C MET A 83 -6.95 7.97 -12.81
N TRP A 84 -5.67 8.32 -13.06
CA TRP A 84 -4.81 7.61 -13.99
C TRP A 84 -4.58 6.17 -13.52
N LEU A 85 -4.15 6.01 -12.26
CA LEU A 85 -3.83 4.71 -11.67
C LEU A 85 -5.01 3.73 -11.64
N THR A 86 -6.23 4.22 -11.40
CA THR A 86 -7.41 3.36 -11.34
C THR A 86 -8.19 3.28 -12.65
N GLY A 87 -7.73 3.94 -13.73
CA GLY A 87 -8.50 4.06 -14.97
C GLY A 87 -9.86 4.74 -14.75
N ARG A 88 -9.91 5.74 -13.85
CA ARG A 88 -11.11 6.46 -13.37
C ARG A 88 -12.12 5.62 -12.60
N LEU A 89 -11.76 4.41 -12.17
CA LEU A 89 -12.59 3.67 -11.21
C LEU A 89 -12.55 4.38 -9.85
N ALA A 90 -13.72 4.76 -9.35
CA ALA A 90 -13.90 5.46 -8.07
C ALA A 90 -14.88 4.70 -7.16
N PRO A 91 -14.40 3.64 -6.45
CA PRO A 91 -15.23 2.90 -5.52
C PRO A 91 -15.67 3.76 -4.33
N ASP A 92 -16.92 3.58 -3.88
CA ASP A 92 -17.46 4.24 -2.70
C ASP A 92 -16.69 3.84 -1.42
N PHE A 93 -16.65 4.74 -0.43
CA PHE A 93 -15.92 4.51 0.82
C PHE A 93 -16.30 3.20 1.54
N LYS A 94 -17.53 2.70 1.38
CA LYS A 94 -17.99 1.42 1.95
C LYS A 94 -17.29 0.25 1.30
N ILE A 95 -17.13 0.28 -0.03
CA ILE A 95 -16.42 -0.77 -0.78
C ILE A 95 -14.96 -0.79 -0.36
N ILE A 96 -14.32 0.38 -0.32
CA ILE A 96 -12.94 0.55 0.14
C ILE A 96 -12.81 -0.02 1.57
N ALA A 97 -13.65 0.43 2.50
CA ALA A 97 -13.59 0.01 3.89
C ALA A 97 -13.82 -1.50 4.09
N ASN A 98 -14.76 -2.09 3.35
CA ASN A 98 -15.05 -3.52 3.39
C ASN A 98 -13.85 -4.32 2.86
N PHE A 99 -13.28 -3.93 1.72
CA PHE A 99 -12.11 -4.59 1.17
C PHE A 99 -10.94 -4.65 2.17
N ARG A 100 -10.66 -3.56 2.89
CA ARG A 100 -9.63 -3.58 3.94
C ARG A 100 -9.98 -4.42 5.15
N ARG A 101 -11.25 -4.46 5.54
CA ARG A 101 -11.69 -5.33 6.64
C ARG A 101 -11.41 -6.79 6.27
N ASP A 102 -11.78 -7.18 5.06
CA ASP A 102 -11.80 -8.57 4.63
C ASP A 102 -10.41 -9.05 4.21
N ASN A 103 -9.53 -8.17 3.72
CA ASN A 103 -8.21 -8.51 3.18
C ASN A 103 -7.05 -7.89 3.97
N GLY A 104 -7.27 -7.50 5.23
CA GLY A 104 -6.30 -6.72 6.01
C GLY A 104 -4.92 -7.34 6.16
N ALA A 105 -4.82 -8.68 6.24
CA ALA A 105 -3.54 -9.39 6.31
C ALA A 105 -2.79 -9.33 4.96
N ALA A 106 -3.48 -9.62 3.86
CA ALA A 106 -2.91 -9.56 2.51
C ALA A 106 -2.45 -8.15 2.15
N ILE A 107 -3.23 -7.11 2.48
CA ILE A 107 -2.84 -5.70 2.26
C ILE A 107 -1.54 -5.37 3.00
N ARG A 108 -1.40 -5.81 4.27
CA ARG A 108 -0.15 -5.59 5.03
C ARG A 108 1.04 -6.30 4.38
N ALA A 109 0.84 -7.52 3.88
CA ALA A 109 1.89 -8.26 3.18
C ALA A 109 2.34 -7.54 1.91
N VAL A 110 1.40 -7.07 1.08
CA VAL A 110 1.68 -6.29 -0.13
C VAL A 110 2.43 -4.99 0.20
N CYS A 111 1.98 -4.24 1.20
CA CYS A 111 2.70 -3.04 1.63
C CYS A 111 4.13 -3.36 2.13
N GLY A 112 4.32 -4.47 2.82
CA GLY A 112 5.65 -4.93 3.26
C GLY A 112 6.57 -5.26 2.08
N GLN A 113 6.06 -5.98 1.08
CA GLN A 113 6.78 -6.28 -0.15
C GLN A 113 7.15 -5.00 -0.92
N PHE A 114 6.22 -4.04 -1.01
CA PHE A 114 6.50 -2.75 -1.65
C PHE A 114 7.62 -1.98 -0.96
N VAL A 115 7.60 -1.90 0.38
CA VAL A 115 8.68 -1.25 1.13
C VAL A 115 10.02 -1.97 0.92
N ALA A 116 10.02 -3.30 0.89
CA ALA A 116 11.22 -4.09 0.60
C ALA A 116 11.77 -3.79 -0.81
N LEU A 117 10.90 -3.73 -1.81
CA LEU A 117 11.26 -3.38 -3.19
C LEU A 117 11.88 -1.98 -3.26
N CYS A 118 11.23 -0.98 -2.66
CA CYS A 118 11.75 0.38 -2.64
C CYS A 118 13.11 0.49 -1.91
N ARG A 119 13.36 -0.36 -0.90
CA ARG A 119 14.68 -0.46 -0.25
C ARG A 119 15.73 -1.10 -1.17
N GLN A 120 15.38 -2.16 -1.90
CA GLN A 120 16.30 -2.85 -2.82
C GLN A 120 16.71 -1.95 -4.00
N LEU A 121 15.75 -1.24 -4.58
CA LEU A 121 15.98 -0.35 -5.72
C LEU A 121 16.67 0.97 -5.33
N SER A 122 17.04 1.15 -4.05
CA SER A 122 17.58 2.42 -3.51
C SER A 122 16.69 3.64 -3.82
N LEU A 123 15.39 3.43 -4.10
CA LEU A 123 14.44 4.49 -4.44
C LEU A 123 14.13 5.39 -3.25
N PHE A 124 14.44 4.94 -2.03
CA PHE A 124 14.64 5.83 -0.91
C PHE A 124 16.06 6.38 -0.98
N GLY A 125 16.26 7.49 -1.69
CA GLY A 125 17.52 8.24 -1.58
C GLY A 125 17.75 8.60 -0.12
N GLN A 126 18.73 7.96 0.54
CA GLN A 126 19.22 8.23 1.91
C GLN A 126 18.24 8.95 2.84
N ALA A 127 17.00 8.46 2.95
CA ALA A 127 16.04 9.04 3.85
C ALA A 127 16.36 8.47 5.22
N THR A 128 17.19 9.17 5.99
CA THR A 128 17.32 8.97 7.43
C THR A 128 15.92 9.15 8.03
N VAL A 129 15.19 8.04 8.20
CA VAL A 129 13.90 8.03 8.88
C VAL A 129 14.18 8.22 10.37
N ALA A 130 14.21 9.48 10.80
CA ALA A 130 14.10 9.81 12.22
C ALA A 130 12.64 9.55 12.63
N ILE A 131 12.41 8.41 13.30
CA ILE A 131 11.15 8.18 13.99
C ILE A 131 11.20 9.03 15.26
N ASP A 132 10.62 10.24 15.23
CA ASP A 132 10.39 11.00 16.46
C ASP A 132 9.34 10.25 17.28
N GLY A 133 9.81 9.55 18.30
CA GLY A 133 8.96 8.76 19.18
C GLY A 133 8.01 9.68 19.93
N SER A 134 6.71 9.53 19.68
CA SER A 134 5.66 10.09 20.54
C SER A 134 5.98 9.81 22.01
N LYS A 135 5.84 10.81 22.89
CA LYS A 135 6.10 10.67 24.33
C LYS A 135 5.13 9.68 24.97
N PHE A 136 5.50 8.40 24.99
CA PHE A 136 4.89 7.42 25.87
C PHE A 136 5.45 7.60 27.28
N LYS A 137 4.59 7.56 28.29
CA LYS A 137 5.01 7.60 29.69
C LYS A 137 5.90 6.38 29.95
N ALA A 138 7.21 6.62 30.03
CA ALA A 138 8.20 5.57 30.18
C ALA A 138 8.00 4.85 31.51
N VAL A 139 7.50 3.61 31.44
CA VAL A 139 7.56 2.69 32.58
C VAL A 139 8.99 2.17 32.64
N LYS A 140 9.79 2.74 33.55
CA LYS A 140 11.19 2.34 33.81
C LYS A 140 11.22 0.98 34.54
N ASN A 141 10.84 -0.09 33.85
CA ASN A 141 11.08 -1.46 34.30
C ASN A 141 12.32 -2.01 33.57
N ARG A 142 13.31 -2.52 34.33
CA ARG A 142 14.58 -3.06 33.82
C ARG A 142 14.38 -4.15 32.77
N ASP A 143 13.27 -4.88 32.85
CA ASP A 143 12.92 -5.97 31.94
C ASP A 143 12.37 -5.47 30.60
N ARG A 144 11.92 -4.22 30.53
CA ARG A 144 11.39 -3.57 29.31
C ARG A 144 12.39 -2.65 28.62
N ASN A 145 13.64 -2.62 29.10
CA ASN A 145 14.73 -1.92 28.43
C ASN A 145 15.35 -2.86 27.38
N TYR A 146 15.16 -2.56 26.10
CA TYR A 146 15.69 -3.31 24.97
C TYR A 146 16.99 -2.67 24.50
N THR A 147 18.10 -3.35 24.75
CA THR A 147 19.41 -3.03 24.17
C THR A 147 19.58 -3.80 22.87
N GLU A 148 20.48 -3.35 21.98
CA GLU A 148 20.78 -4.02 20.71
C GLU A 148 21.03 -5.53 20.90
N HIS A 149 21.77 -5.89 21.93
CA HIS A 149 22.03 -7.28 22.29
C HIS A 149 20.75 -8.07 22.66
N LYS A 150 19.80 -7.45 23.38
CA LYS A 150 18.52 -8.11 23.71
C LYS A 150 17.62 -8.27 22.49
N VAL A 151 17.66 -7.32 21.56
CA VAL A 151 16.90 -7.40 20.31
C VAL A 151 17.46 -8.52 19.43
N ALA A 152 18.79 -8.59 19.26
CA ALA A 152 19.45 -9.67 18.53
C ALA A 152 19.08 -11.06 19.10
N LYS A 153 19.16 -11.22 20.42
CA LYS A 153 18.78 -12.47 21.09
C LYS A 153 17.29 -12.82 20.94
N ARG A 154 16.42 -11.81 20.81
CA ARG A 154 14.98 -12.02 20.62
C ARG A 154 14.65 -12.45 19.20
N ILE A 155 15.37 -11.91 18.21
CA ILE A 155 15.30 -12.34 16.81
C ILE A 155 15.69 -13.81 16.70
N GLU A 156 16.83 -14.19 17.28
CA GLU A 156 17.32 -15.58 17.31
C GLU A 156 16.31 -16.54 17.99
N GLN A 157 15.67 -16.12 19.09
CA GLN A 157 14.62 -16.91 19.75
C GLN A 157 13.36 -17.10 18.89
N VAL A 158 12.99 -16.08 18.10
CA VAL A 158 11.83 -16.15 17.22
C VAL A 158 12.13 -17.05 16.02
N GLU A 159 13.32 -16.92 15.43
CA GLU A 159 13.78 -17.78 14.33
C GLU A 159 13.80 -19.26 14.77
N ALA A 160 14.39 -19.56 15.92
CA ALA A 160 14.39 -20.93 16.47
C ALA A 160 12.99 -21.48 16.80
N SER A 161 12.01 -20.60 17.04
CA SER A 161 10.61 -21.00 17.29
C SER A 161 9.81 -21.22 16.02
N ILE A 162 10.27 -20.69 14.89
CA ILE A 162 9.68 -20.88 13.56
C ILE A 162 10.19 -22.18 12.92
N GLU A 163 11.41 -22.61 13.28
CA GLU A 163 12.03 -23.86 12.82
C GLU A 163 11.55 -25.13 13.59
N ARG A 164 10.62 -24.98 14.54
CA ARG A 164 10.07 -26.07 15.36
C ARG A 164 8.60 -26.32 15.04
#